data_AF-A0A1V5STS1-F1
#
_entry.id   AF-A0A1V5STS1-F1
#
_cell.length_a   1.000
_cell.length_b   1.000
_cell.length_c   1.000
_cell.angle_alpha   90.00
_cell.angle_beta   90.00
_cell.angle_gamma   90.00
#
_symmetry.space_group_name_H-M   'P 1'
#
loop_
_entity.id
_entity.type
_entity.pdbx_description
1 polymer ?
#
loop_
_entity_poly.entity_id
_entity_poly.type
_entity_poly.pdbx_seq_one_letter_code
_entity_poly.pdbx_strand_id
1 'polypeptide(L)'
;MSNDELREKTADVARRHKASWIELGQYLFAISKNRMFKEWGYMTFEAYCVKELKIREATASKLLKSYCFLEREEPRMVKPEYAAEEEPKKIPDYESVNLLRLAKQNKNIPVKEFAELRHEVLDEAREYKDVRAKVKAIVAETKPKDTPEAKEVKRNAVIRRLIGFLNGAKTQLENEDLVPDYVIKQIDALASKLEDQLR
;
A
#
# COMPACT_ATOMS: atom_id res chain seq x y z
N MET A 1 -46.25 -9.47 -0.35
CA MET A 1 -45.16 -9.07 -1.24
C MET A 1 -45.31 -9.85 -2.53
N SER A 2 -45.40 -9.16 -3.66
CA SER A 2 -45.35 -9.81 -4.98
C SER A 2 -43.93 -10.32 -5.28
N ASN A 3 -43.79 -11.19 -6.28
CA ASN A 3 -42.48 -11.72 -6.69
C ASN A 3 -41.55 -10.59 -7.18
N ASP A 4 -42.11 -9.62 -7.89
CA ASP A 4 -41.37 -8.45 -8.39
C ASP A 4 -40.96 -7.50 -7.26
N GLU A 5 -41.83 -7.25 -6.27
CA GLU A 5 -41.49 -6.48 -5.07
C GLU A 5 -40.33 -7.12 -4.27
N LEU A 6 -40.32 -8.45 -4.16
CA LEU A 6 -39.24 -9.16 -3.45
C LEU A 6 -37.91 -9.07 -4.22
N ARG A 7 -37.97 -9.18 -5.55
CA ARG A 7 -36.79 -9.04 -6.43
C ARG A 7 -36.17 -7.65 -6.33
N GLU A 8 -36.98 -6.60 -6.42
CA GLU A 8 -36.55 -5.21 -6.29
C GLU A 8 -35.91 -4.96 -4.91
N LYS A 9 -36.59 -5.36 -3.84
CA LYS A 9 -36.09 -5.22 -2.48
C LYS A 9 -34.75 -5.94 -2.26
N THR A 10 -34.56 -7.11 -2.88
CA THR A 10 -33.31 -7.86 -2.80
C THR A 10 -32.17 -7.12 -3.50
N ALA A 11 -32.42 -6.52 -4.67
CA ALA A 11 -31.44 -5.71 -5.38
C ALA A 11 -31.02 -4.48 -4.55
N ASP A 12 -31.99 -3.80 -3.91
CA ASP A 12 -31.72 -2.64 -3.07
C ASP A 12 -30.91 -2.98 -1.82
N VAL A 13 -31.19 -4.12 -1.19
CA VAL A 13 -30.41 -4.60 -0.04
C VAL A 13 -28.99 -4.95 -0.49
N ALA A 14 -28.82 -5.61 -1.64
CA ALA A 14 -27.51 -5.92 -2.18
C ALA A 14 -26.69 -4.66 -2.49
N ARG A 15 -27.32 -3.62 -3.06
CA ARG A 15 -26.70 -2.32 -3.32
C ARG A 15 -26.18 -1.68 -2.04
N ARG A 16 -27.05 -1.55 -1.04
CA ARG A 16 -26.71 -0.99 0.28
C ARG A 16 -25.64 -1.80 0.98
N HIS A 17 -25.69 -3.13 0.89
CA HIS A 17 -24.66 -3.99 1.45
C HIS A 17 -23.30 -3.72 0.82
N LYS A 18 -23.22 -3.61 -0.51
CA LYS A 18 -21.97 -3.27 -1.22
C LYS A 18 -21.49 -1.85 -0.92
N ALA A 19 -22.39 -0.89 -0.73
CA ALA A 19 -22.03 0.49 -0.37
C ALA A 19 -21.71 0.68 1.12
N SER A 20 -22.12 -0.24 2.00
CA SER A 20 -22.06 -0.06 3.46
C SER A 20 -20.66 0.24 3.99
N TRP A 21 -19.61 -0.24 3.31
CA TRP A 21 -18.24 0.05 3.71
C TRP A 21 -17.85 1.51 3.49
N ILE A 22 -18.45 2.20 2.50
CA ILE A 22 -18.22 3.63 2.21
C ILE A 22 -18.78 4.46 3.36
N GLU A 23 -20.01 4.16 3.78
CA GLU A 23 -20.66 4.80 4.92
C GLU A 23 -19.88 4.54 6.23
N LEU A 24 -19.49 3.28 6.47
CA LEU A 24 -18.63 2.95 7.60
C LEU A 24 -17.31 3.73 7.53
N GLY A 25 -16.69 3.81 6.35
CA GLY A 25 -15.46 4.57 6.11
C GLY A 25 -15.61 6.06 6.43
N GLN A 26 -16.75 6.67 6.08
CA GLN A 26 -17.07 8.05 6.42
C GLN A 26 -17.15 8.28 7.93
N TYR A 27 -17.86 7.41 8.66
CA TYR A 27 -17.92 7.51 10.12
C TYR A 27 -16.54 7.29 10.76
N LEU A 28 -15.80 6.27 10.31
CA LEU A 28 -14.43 6.02 10.77
C LEU A 28 -13.52 7.23 10.52
N PHE A 29 -13.68 7.91 9.39
CA PHE A 29 -12.95 9.14 9.07
C PHE A 29 -13.31 10.28 10.01
N ALA A 30 -14.60 10.54 10.24
CA ALA A 30 -15.04 11.58 11.17
C ALA A 30 -14.53 11.33 12.60
N ILE A 31 -14.65 10.09 13.09
CA ILE A 31 -14.20 9.67 14.42
C ILE A 31 -12.68 9.85 14.56
N SER A 32 -11.92 9.42 13.55
CA SER A 32 -10.46 9.53 13.54
C SER A 32 -10.00 10.99 13.46
N LYS A 33 -10.57 11.77 12.54
CA LYS A 33 -10.25 13.20 12.32
C LYS A 33 -10.52 14.04 13.56
N ASN A 34 -11.66 13.84 14.21
CA ASN A 34 -12.06 14.61 15.39
C ASN A 34 -11.55 13.99 16.71
N ARG A 35 -10.85 12.85 16.66
CA ARG A 35 -10.34 12.11 17.82
C ARG A 35 -11.41 11.76 18.85
N MET A 36 -12.65 11.54 18.42
CA MET A 36 -13.80 11.26 19.30
C MET A 36 -13.59 10.02 20.18
N PHE A 37 -12.81 9.05 19.68
CA PHE A 37 -12.44 7.86 20.44
C PHE A 37 -11.76 8.17 21.79
N LYS A 38 -11.12 9.33 21.94
CA LYS A 38 -10.50 9.75 23.21
C LYS A 38 -11.54 10.13 24.26
N GLU A 39 -12.62 10.78 23.84
CA GLU A 39 -13.73 11.16 24.72
C GLU A 39 -14.46 9.92 25.26
N TRP A 40 -14.45 8.84 24.50
CA TRP A 40 -15.00 7.54 24.90
C TRP A 40 -14.03 6.68 25.72
N GLY A 41 -12.85 7.22 26.06
CA GLY A 41 -11.86 6.54 26.92
C GLY A 41 -10.90 5.60 26.20
N TYR A 42 -10.85 5.60 24.86
CA TYR A 42 -9.87 4.82 24.11
C TYR A 42 -8.58 5.59 23.88
N MET A 43 -7.43 4.91 24.09
CA MET A 43 -6.11 5.51 23.91
C MET A 43 -5.77 5.76 22.43
N THR A 44 -6.23 4.88 21.55
CA THR A 44 -6.02 4.95 20.10
C THR A 44 -7.30 4.65 19.34
N PHE A 45 -7.36 5.11 18.08
CA PHE A 45 -8.48 4.82 17.19
C PHE A 45 -8.62 3.31 16.93
N GLU A 46 -7.49 2.62 16.79
CA GLU A 46 -7.41 1.18 16.59
C GLU A 46 -8.00 0.42 17.79
N ALA A 47 -7.69 0.85 19.02
CA ALA A 47 -8.26 0.27 20.22
C ALA A 47 -9.78 0.40 20.27
N TYR A 48 -10.33 1.55 19.86
CA TYR A 48 -11.78 1.73 19.69
C TYR A 48 -12.36 0.74 18.67
N CYS A 49 -11.76 0.66 17.48
CA CYS A 49 -12.25 -0.21 16.41
C CYS A 49 -12.27 -1.70 16.81
N VAL A 50 -11.24 -2.16 17.53
CA VAL A 50 -11.14 -3.55 17.98
C VAL A 50 -12.09 -3.84 19.14
N LYS A 51 -12.15 -2.96 20.14
CA LYS A 51 -12.92 -3.23 21.36
C LYS A 51 -14.41 -3.06 21.16
N GLU A 52 -14.83 -2.00 20.47
CA GLU A 52 -16.24 -1.64 20.32
C GLU A 52 -16.83 -2.18 19.02
N LEU A 53 -16.21 -1.85 17.88
CA LEU A 53 -16.73 -2.24 16.57
C LEU A 53 -16.40 -3.69 16.18
N LYS A 54 -15.53 -4.36 16.95
CA LYS A 54 -15.01 -5.71 16.66
C LYS A 54 -14.36 -5.83 15.28
N ILE A 55 -13.78 -4.73 14.78
CA ILE A 55 -13.06 -4.68 13.52
C ILE A 55 -11.56 -4.81 13.81
N ARG A 56 -10.87 -5.71 13.11
CA ARG A 56 -9.41 -5.85 13.22
C ARG A 56 -8.72 -4.55 12.81
N GLU A 57 -7.63 -4.20 13.50
CA GLU A 57 -6.87 -2.97 13.23
C GLU A 57 -6.49 -2.81 11.75
N ALA A 58 -6.03 -3.88 11.11
CA ALA A 58 -5.68 -3.88 9.69
C ALA A 58 -6.88 -3.53 8.80
N THR A 59 -8.06 -4.08 9.09
CA THR A 59 -9.28 -3.83 8.33
C THR A 59 -9.76 -2.39 8.54
N ALA A 60 -9.77 -1.91 9.79
CA ALA A 60 -10.11 -0.52 10.11
C ALA A 60 -9.19 0.46 9.38
N SER A 61 -7.88 0.20 9.37
CA SER A 61 -6.93 1.03 8.65
C SER A 61 -7.16 1.02 7.15
N LYS A 62 -7.50 -0.13 6.54
CA LYS A 62 -7.81 -0.21 5.11
C LYS A 62 -9.08 0.54 4.77
N LEU A 63 -10.17 0.32 5.51
CA LEU A 63 -11.45 1.02 5.32
C LEU A 63 -11.26 2.54 5.35
N LEU A 64 -10.60 3.03 6.41
CA LEU A 64 -10.32 4.46 6.56
C LEU A 64 -9.49 5.00 5.38
N LYS A 65 -8.40 4.34 5.03
CA LYS A 65 -7.51 4.80 3.94
C LYS A 65 -8.15 4.70 2.55
N SER A 66 -8.97 3.68 2.31
CA SER A 66 -9.75 3.53 1.06
C SER A 66 -10.80 4.63 0.94
N TYR A 67 -11.52 4.92 2.02
CA TYR A 67 -12.48 6.02 2.05
C TYR A 67 -11.81 7.37 1.78
N CYS A 68 -10.75 7.72 2.50
CA CYS A 68 -10.02 8.98 2.27
C CYS A 68 -9.46 9.08 0.84
N PHE A 69 -9.10 7.95 0.23
CA PHE A 69 -8.66 7.92 -1.16
C PHE A 69 -9.82 8.25 -2.11
N LEU A 70 -11.00 7.64 -1.94
CA LEU A 70 -12.18 7.98 -2.74
C LEU A 70 -12.62 9.43 -2.51
N GLU A 71 -12.69 9.89 -1.26
CA GLU A 71 -13.07 11.27 -0.93
C GLU A 71 -12.20 12.30 -1.66
N ARG A 72 -10.91 12.00 -1.84
CA ARG A 72 -9.98 12.88 -2.55
C ARG A 72 -9.99 12.72 -4.06
N GLU A 73 -10.07 11.50 -4.56
CA GLU A 73 -9.83 11.16 -5.97
C GLU A 73 -11.11 10.98 -6.79
N GLU A 74 -12.20 10.58 -6.14
CA GLU A 74 -13.54 10.42 -6.71
C GLU A 74 -14.62 10.87 -5.71
N PRO A 75 -14.71 12.18 -5.40
CA PRO A 75 -15.66 12.69 -4.40
C PRO A 75 -17.13 12.36 -4.74
N ARG A 76 -17.44 12.10 -6.02
CA ARG A 76 -18.77 11.66 -6.45
C ARG A 76 -19.18 10.31 -5.85
N MET A 77 -18.25 9.40 -5.59
CA MET A 77 -18.55 8.03 -5.12
C MET A 77 -18.83 7.94 -3.62
N VAL A 78 -18.38 8.93 -2.84
CA VAL A 78 -18.61 8.98 -1.39
C VAL A 78 -19.94 9.66 -1.02
N LYS A 79 -20.64 10.20 -2.01
CA LYS A 79 -21.92 10.87 -1.82
C LYS A 79 -23.04 9.84 -1.61
N PRO A 80 -23.99 10.07 -0.69
CA PRO A 80 -25.10 9.16 -0.44
C PRO A 80 -25.92 8.84 -1.70
N GLU A 81 -26.04 9.81 -2.62
CA GLU A 81 -26.80 9.67 -3.86
C GLU A 81 -26.20 8.62 -4.80
N TYR A 82 -24.87 8.49 -4.82
CA TYR A 82 -24.17 7.51 -5.67
C TYR A 82 -24.57 6.07 -5.33
N ALA A 83 -24.69 5.76 -4.03
CA ALA A 83 -25.13 4.44 -3.57
C ALA A 83 -26.62 4.17 -3.79
N ALA A 84 -27.43 5.21 -4.05
CA ALA A 84 -28.86 5.06 -4.34
C ALA A 84 -29.13 4.87 -5.84
N GLU A 85 -28.36 5.53 -6.69
CA GLU A 85 -28.58 5.57 -8.14
C GLU A 85 -27.83 4.47 -8.92
N GLU A 86 -26.71 3.95 -8.40
CA GLU A 86 -25.88 3.00 -9.14
C GLU A 86 -26.28 1.53 -8.98
N GLU A 87 -25.89 0.71 -9.95
CA GLU A 87 -26.09 -0.73 -9.84
C GLU A 87 -25.16 -1.35 -8.77
N PRO A 88 -25.61 -2.38 -8.03
CA PRO A 88 -24.76 -3.08 -7.04
C PRO A 88 -23.42 -3.56 -7.61
N LYS A 89 -23.41 -3.88 -8.91
CA LYS A 89 -22.23 -4.36 -9.64
C LYS A 89 -21.19 -3.28 -9.93
N LYS A 90 -21.51 -2.00 -9.73
CA LYS A 90 -20.60 -0.87 -9.98
C LYS A 90 -20.00 -0.29 -8.72
N ILE A 91 -20.41 -0.77 -7.55
CA ILE A 91 -19.85 -0.30 -6.28
C ILE A 91 -18.55 -1.09 -6.00
N PRO A 92 -17.39 -0.43 -5.97
CA PRO A 92 -16.12 -1.11 -5.78
C PRO A 92 -15.96 -1.63 -4.35
N ASP A 93 -15.24 -2.74 -4.20
CA ASP A 93 -14.87 -3.27 -2.89
C ASP A 93 -13.71 -2.48 -2.26
N TYR A 94 -13.72 -2.34 -0.93
CA TYR A 94 -12.71 -1.57 -0.21
C TYR A 94 -11.29 -2.13 -0.36
N GLU A 95 -11.12 -3.45 -0.55
CA GLU A 95 -9.80 -4.06 -0.77
C GLU A 95 -9.28 -3.74 -2.18
N SER A 96 -10.15 -3.75 -3.20
CA SER A 96 -9.81 -3.30 -4.56
C SER A 96 -9.40 -1.83 -4.57
N VAL A 97 -10.17 -0.97 -3.88
CA VAL A 97 -9.82 0.45 -3.73
C VAL A 97 -8.51 0.64 -2.96
N ASN A 98 -8.28 -0.15 -1.90
CA ASN A 98 -7.02 -0.08 -1.15
C ASN A 98 -5.82 -0.48 -2.04
N LEU A 99 -5.98 -1.50 -2.90
CA LEU A 99 -4.94 -1.85 -3.89
C LEU A 99 -4.69 -0.73 -4.88
N LEU A 100 -5.74 -0.09 -5.40
CA LEU A 100 -5.60 1.06 -6.30
C LEU A 100 -4.84 2.20 -5.62
N ARG A 101 -5.17 2.50 -4.35
CA ARG A 101 -4.45 3.49 -3.54
C ARG A 101 -2.96 3.15 -3.40
N LEU A 102 -2.63 1.88 -3.13
CA LEU A 102 -1.25 1.41 -3.03
C LEU A 102 -0.54 1.45 -4.39
N ALA A 103 -1.24 1.11 -5.47
CA ALA A 103 -0.73 1.16 -6.83
C ALA A 103 -0.35 2.60 -7.22
N LYS A 104 -1.17 3.59 -6.85
CA LYS A 104 -0.87 5.02 -7.08
C LYS A 104 0.43 5.47 -6.42
N GLN A 105 0.79 4.87 -5.29
CA GLN A 105 2.03 5.18 -4.55
C GLN A 105 3.25 4.42 -5.09
N ASN A 106 3.05 3.43 -5.96
CA ASN A 106 4.12 2.59 -6.48
C ASN A 106 4.73 3.21 -7.75
N LYS A 107 5.99 3.65 -7.63
CA LYS A 107 6.75 4.24 -8.76
C LYS A 107 7.02 3.26 -9.92
N ASN A 108 6.86 1.95 -9.69
CA ASN A 108 7.04 0.92 -10.71
C ASN A 108 5.76 0.62 -11.49
N ILE A 109 4.71 1.42 -11.34
CA ILE A 109 3.48 1.28 -12.12
C ILE A 109 3.42 2.48 -13.07
N PRO A 110 3.51 2.26 -14.40
CA PRO A 110 3.38 3.32 -15.38
C PRO A 110 2.04 4.03 -15.28
N VAL A 111 2.01 5.33 -15.62
CA VAL A 111 0.80 6.16 -15.55
C VAL A 111 -0.35 5.58 -16.39
N LYS A 112 -0.04 5.02 -17.56
CA LYS A 112 -1.02 4.39 -18.45
C LYS A 112 -1.66 3.16 -17.78
N GLU A 113 -0.84 2.26 -17.25
CA GLU A 113 -1.30 1.06 -16.54
C GLU A 113 -2.13 1.41 -15.30
N PHE A 114 -1.74 2.48 -14.59
CA PHE A 114 -2.51 2.99 -13.47
C PHE A 114 -3.90 3.52 -13.90
N ALA A 115 -3.99 4.22 -15.04
CA ALA A 115 -5.26 4.71 -15.55
C ALA A 115 -6.22 3.57 -15.90
N GLU A 116 -5.71 2.49 -16.49
CA GLU A 116 -6.51 1.29 -16.75
C GLU A 116 -6.95 0.61 -15.45
N LEU A 117 -6.05 0.44 -14.48
CA LEU A 117 -6.40 -0.10 -13.16
C LEU A 117 -7.48 0.73 -12.46
N ARG A 118 -7.41 2.06 -12.61
CA ARG A 118 -8.42 2.96 -12.05
C ARG A 118 -9.78 2.70 -12.68
N HIS A 119 -9.85 2.61 -14.00
CA HIS A 119 -11.09 2.34 -14.71
C HIS A 119 -11.70 0.99 -14.29
N GLU A 120 -10.91 -0.08 -14.30
CA GLU A 120 -11.36 -1.41 -13.89
C GLU A 120 -11.86 -1.45 -12.44
N VAL A 121 -11.18 -0.75 -11.53
CA VAL A 121 -11.57 -0.76 -10.12
C VAL A 121 -12.79 0.11 -9.87
N LEU A 122 -12.84 1.32 -10.43
CA LEU A 122 -13.82 2.33 -10.03
C LEU A 122 -15.06 2.33 -10.91
N ASP A 123 -14.93 2.06 -12.21
CA ASP A 123 -16.06 2.07 -13.14
C ASP A 123 -16.63 0.65 -13.36
N GLU A 124 -15.77 -0.38 -13.38
CA GLU A 124 -16.18 -1.79 -13.57
C GLU A 124 -16.29 -2.58 -12.25
N ALA A 125 -15.95 -1.98 -11.11
CA ALA A 125 -15.95 -2.60 -9.78
C ALA A 125 -15.25 -3.98 -9.71
N ARG A 126 -14.12 -4.12 -10.41
CA ARG A 126 -13.41 -5.39 -10.51
C ARG A 126 -12.98 -5.92 -9.14
N GLU A 127 -13.11 -7.24 -8.98
CA GLU A 127 -12.84 -7.90 -7.71
C GLU A 127 -11.35 -7.86 -7.32
N TYR A 128 -11.11 -7.89 -6.01
CA TYR A 128 -9.76 -7.81 -5.43
C TYR A 128 -8.76 -8.80 -6.03
N LYS A 129 -9.20 -10.04 -6.30
CA LYS A 129 -8.32 -11.11 -6.81
C LYS A 129 -7.75 -10.74 -8.19
N ASP A 130 -8.60 -10.21 -9.06
CA ASP A 130 -8.23 -9.86 -10.43
C ASP A 130 -7.35 -8.61 -10.45
N VAL A 131 -7.75 -7.59 -9.69
CA VAL A 131 -6.97 -6.35 -9.52
C VAL A 131 -5.58 -6.67 -8.97
N ARG A 132 -5.50 -7.57 -7.98
CA ARG A 132 -4.22 -8.04 -7.43
C ARG A 132 -3.37 -8.75 -8.47
N ALA A 133 -3.97 -9.60 -9.30
CA ALA A 133 -3.25 -10.31 -10.35
C ALA A 133 -2.69 -9.32 -11.40
N LYS A 134 -3.50 -8.34 -11.84
CA LYS A 134 -3.08 -7.31 -12.79
C LYS A 134 -1.96 -6.43 -12.24
N VAL A 135 -2.09 -5.92 -11.01
CA VAL A 135 -1.04 -5.14 -10.34
C VAL A 135 0.26 -5.95 -10.24
N LYS A 136 0.18 -7.26 -9.92
CA LYS A 136 1.35 -8.12 -9.86
C LYS A 136 2.01 -8.29 -11.23
N ALA A 137 1.22 -8.46 -12.30
CA ALA A 137 1.73 -8.57 -13.67
C ALA A 137 2.45 -7.29 -14.10
N ILE A 138 1.81 -6.13 -13.94
CA ILE A 138 2.42 -4.82 -14.28
C ILE A 138 3.74 -4.62 -13.55
N VAL A 139 3.78 -4.90 -12.24
CA VAL A 139 5.00 -4.76 -11.44
C VAL A 139 6.06 -5.78 -11.84
N ALA A 140 5.68 -6.99 -12.28
CA ALA A 140 6.62 -8.00 -12.76
C ALA A 140 7.23 -7.62 -14.13
N GLU A 141 6.45 -7.01 -15.01
CA GLU A 141 6.89 -6.51 -16.32
C GLU A 141 7.76 -5.26 -16.21
N THR A 142 7.42 -4.38 -15.27
CA THR A 142 8.13 -3.10 -15.05
C THR A 142 9.35 -3.24 -14.15
N LYS A 143 9.43 -4.32 -13.34
CA LYS A 143 10.72 -4.72 -12.78
C LYS A 143 11.63 -4.96 -13.97
N PRO A 144 12.79 -4.27 -14.08
CA PRO A 144 13.76 -4.62 -15.11
C PRO A 144 13.96 -6.12 -14.98
N LYS A 145 13.74 -6.85 -16.08
CA LYS A 145 14.11 -8.26 -16.16
C LYS A 145 15.46 -8.36 -15.48
N ASP A 146 15.60 -9.33 -14.60
CA ASP A 146 16.84 -9.65 -13.89
C ASP A 146 17.87 -10.13 -14.94
N THR A 147 18.22 -9.27 -15.88
CA THR A 147 19.25 -9.52 -16.87
C THR A 147 20.56 -9.62 -16.10
N PRO A 148 21.51 -10.44 -16.58
CA PRO A 148 22.82 -10.56 -15.96
C PRO A 148 23.43 -9.17 -15.68
N GLU A 149 23.26 -8.21 -16.58
CA GLU A 149 23.78 -6.85 -16.46
C GLU A 149 23.12 -6.07 -15.31
N ALA A 150 21.79 -6.17 -15.13
CA ALA A 150 21.10 -5.49 -14.03
C ALA A 150 21.47 -6.05 -12.65
N LYS A 151 21.76 -7.35 -12.57
CA LYS A 151 22.29 -8.00 -11.35
C LYS A 151 23.72 -7.56 -11.06
N GLU A 152 24.57 -7.47 -12.08
CA GLU A 152 25.94 -6.95 -11.93
C GLU A 152 25.96 -5.49 -11.49
N VAL A 153 25.10 -4.64 -12.05
CA VAL A 153 25.00 -3.23 -11.63
C VAL A 153 24.60 -3.13 -10.15
N LYS A 154 23.62 -3.93 -9.69
CA LYS A 154 23.23 -3.98 -8.28
C LYS A 154 24.34 -4.54 -7.39
N ARG A 155 24.98 -5.64 -7.80
CA ARG A 155 26.13 -6.24 -7.09
C ARG A 155 27.23 -5.21 -6.89
N ASN A 156 27.61 -4.51 -7.96
CA ASN A 156 28.68 -3.52 -7.96
C ASN A 156 28.31 -2.30 -7.10
N ALA A 157 27.06 -1.85 -7.13
CA ALA A 157 26.59 -0.77 -6.26
C ALA A 157 26.66 -1.14 -4.77
N VAL A 158 26.30 -2.37 -4.41
CA VAL A 158 26.39 -2.86 -3.02
C VAL A 158 27.85 -2.99 -2.58
N ILE A 159 28.71 -3.56 -3.42
CA ILE A 159 30.15 -3.71 -3.12
C ILE A 159 30.81 -2.33 -2.93
N ARG A 160 30.54 -1.34 -3.79
CA ARG A 160 31.05 0.03 -3.62
C ARG A 160 30.63 0.67 -2.30
N ARG A 161 29.37 0.46 -1.88
CA ARG A 161 28.87 0.99 -0.60
C ARG A 161 29.56 0.32 0.59
N LEU A 162 29.83 -1.00 0.50
CA LEU A 162 30.56 -1.74 1.52
C LEU A 162 32.02 -1.27 1.63
N ILE A 163 32.71 -1.05 0.51
CA ILE A 163 34.06 -0.48 0.49
C ILE A 163 34.07 0.89 1.17
N GLY A 164 33.12 1.77 0.83
CA GLY A 164 33.00 3.08 1.48
C GLY A 164 32.79 2.99 2.99
N PHE A 165 32.01 2.02 3.46
CA PHE A 165 31.80 1.77 4.89
C PHE A 165 33.08 1.26 5.57
N LEU A 166 33.77 0.29 4.97
CA LEU A 166 35.03 -0.25 5.50
C LEU A 166 36.11 0.83 5.58
N ASN A 167 36.23 1.68 4.57
CA ASN A 167 37.18 2.79 4.56
C ASN A 167 36.82 3.85 5.61
N GLY A 168 35.53 4.18 5.77
CA GLY A 168 35.07 5.09 6.81
C GLY A 168 35.36 4.56 8.22
N ALA A 169 35.07 3.27 8.46
CA ALA A 169 35.36 2.60 9.73
C ALA A 169 36.86 2.54 10.00
N LYS A 170 37.69 2.25 8.99
CA LYS A 170 39.16 2.28 9.08
C LYS A 170 39.64 3.64 9.59
N THR A 171 39.22 4.72 8.95
CA THR A 171 39.64 6.08 9.32
C THR A 171 39.21 6.46 10.74
N GLN A 172 38.01 6.07 11.18
CA GLN A 172 37.57 6.30 12.56
C GLN A 172 38.40 5.53 13.58
N LEU A 173 38.65 4.25 13.31
CA LEU A 173 39.41 3.37 14.19
C LEU A 173 40.90 3.76 14.28
N GLU A 174 41.47 4.27 13.18
CA GLU A 174 42.84 4.77 13.09
C GLU A 174 43.02 6.12 13.79
N ASN A 175 42.06 7.05 13.65
CA ASN A 175 42.12 8.37 14.28
C ASN A 175 41.95 8.33 15.80
N GLU A 176 41.15 7.39 16.31
CA GLU A 176 40.86 7.24 17.74
C GLU A 176 41.78 6.21 18.43
N ASP A 177 42.72 5.59 17.70
CA ASP A 177 43.67 4.55 18.16
C ASP A 177 42.99 3.42 18.97
N LEU A 178 41.80 3.01 18.52
CA LEU A 178 40.92 2.11 19.26
C LEU A 178 41.24 0.63 19.07
N VAL A 179 41.99 0.28 18.02
CA VAL A 179 42.28 -1.10 17.64
C VAL A 179 43.73 -1.26 17.18
N PRO A 180 44.35 -2.43 17.39
CA PRO A 180 45.71 -2.69 16.93
C PRO A 180 45.86 -2.65 15.41
N ASP A 181 47.03 -2.25 14.92
CA ASP A 181 47.39 -2.13 13.49
C ASP A 181 47.05 -3.36 12.63
N TYR A 182 47.08 -4.57 13.21
CA TYR A 182 46.76 -5.78 12.46
C TYR A 182 45.28 -5.81 12.04
N VAL A 183 44.37 -5.22 12.83
CA VAL A 183 42.94 -5.13 12.53
C VAL A 183 42.71 -4.14 11.39
N ILE A 184 43.38 -2.99 11.43
CA ILE A 184 43.36 -1.98 10.35
C ILE A 184 43.84 -2.61 9.04
N LYS A 185 44.93 -3.38 9.06
CA LYS A 185 45.42 -4.13 7.89
C LYS A 185 44.42 -5.16 7.36
N GLN A 186 43.66 -5.82 8.22
CA GLN A 186 42.62 -6.77 7.80
C GLN A 186 41.43 -6.07 7.11
N ILE A 187 41.02 -4.90 7.61
CA ILE A 187 39.98 -4.09 6.98
C ILE A 187 40.43 -3.63 5.59
N ASP A 188 41.67 -3.19 5.47
CA ASP A 188 42.27 -2.76 4.20
C ASP A 188 42.35 -3.90 3.18
N ALA A 189 42.81 -5.07 3.63
CA ALA A 189 42.88 -6.27 2.80
C ALA A 189 41.49 -6.73 2.32
N LEU A 190 40.46 -6.58 3.15
CA LEU A 190 39.09 -6.90 2.76
C LEU A 190 38.53 -5.89 1.75
N ALA A 191 38.78 -4.59 1.96
CA ALA A 191 38.38 -3.54 1.02
C ALA A 191 39.03 -3.74 -0.36
N SER A 192 40.33 -4.02 -0.39
CA SER A 192 41.07 -4.28 -1.64
C SER A 192 40.54 -5.53 -2.38
N LYS A 193 40.26 -6.63 -1.68
CA LYS A 193 39.63 -7.81 -2.29
C LYS A 193 38.25 -7.51 -2.88
N LEU A 194 37.48 -6.63 -2.24
CA LEU A 194 36.17 -6.22 -2.73
C LEU A 194 36.28 -5.28 -3.95
N GLU A 195 37.32 -4.43 -4.00
CA GLU A 195 37.64 -3.63 -5.19
C GLU A 195 38.04 -4.50 -6.38
N ASP A 196 38.78 -5.58 -6.16
CA ASP A 196 39.13 -6.53 -7.21
C ASP A 196 37.90 -7.25 -7.81
N GLN A 197 36.81 -7.41 -7.04
CA GLN A 197 35.54 -7.97 -7.53
C GLN A 197 34.71 -6.99 -8.38
N LEU A 198 35.15 -5.72 -8.47
CA LEU A 198 34.53 -4.68 -9.29
C LEU A 198 35.22 -4.47 -10.65
N ARG A 199 36.40 -5.08 -10.85
CA ARG A 199 37.12 -5.12 -12.14
C ARG A 199 36.62 -6.27 -13.00
#